data_AF-A0A5K0V1A3-F1
#
_entry.id   AF-A0A5K0V1A3-F1
#
_cell.length_a   1.000
_cell.length_b   1.000
_cell.length_c   1.000
_cell.angle_alpha   90.00
_cell.angle_beta   90.00
_cell.angle_gamma   90.00
#
_symmetry.space_group_name_H-M   'P 1'
#
loop_
_entity.id
_entity.type
_entity.pdbx_description
1 polymer ?
#
loop_
_entity_poly.entity_id
_entity_poly.type
_entity_poly.pdbx_seq_one_letter_code
_entity_poly.pdbx_strand_id
1 'polypeptide(L)' 'EVLTDVILDNEQILWPESGWQPVSLTDLITAASVKKVYRKATLCVHPDKVQQKGATSQQKYIAEKVFDLLK' A
#
# COMPACT_ATOMS: atom_id res chain seq x y z
N GLU A 1 0.08 15.38 1.93
CA GLU A 1 -1.39 15.28 1.85
C GLU A 1 -1.83 14.04 1.07
N VAL A 2 -1.46 13.87 -0.20
CA VAL A 2 -1.84 12.67 -1.00
C VAL A 2 -1.28 11.34 -0.44
N LEU A 3 0.00 11.34 -0.02
CA LEU A 3 0.65 10.14 0.53
C LEU A 3 0.02 9.65 1.84
N THR A 4 -0.39 10.57 2.71
CA THR A 4 -1.05 10.26 3.98
C THR A 4 -2.46 9.72 3.77
N ASP A 5 -3.20 10.27 2.81
CA ASP A 5 -4.53 9.74 2.41
C ASP A 5 -4.41 8.34 1.84
N VAL A 6 -3.47 8.10 0.92
CA VAL A 6 -3.23 6.76 0.36
C VAL A 6 -2.81 5.77 1.44
N ILE A 7 -2.02 6.18 2.44
CA ILE A 7 -1.56 5.29 3.51
C ILE A 7 -2.68 5.00 4.53
N LEU A 8 -3.51 5.99 4.87
CA LEU A 8 -4.60 5.83 5.83
C LEU A 8 -5.83 5.14 5.22
N ASP A 9 -6.14 5.41 3.95
CA ASP A 9 -7.31 4.85 3.27
C ASP A 9 -7.01 3.51 2.56
N ASN A 10 -5.74 3.10 2.47
CA ASN A 10 -5.34 1.81 1.87
C ASN A 10 -5.92 0.58 2.60
N GLU A 11 -6.36 0.72 3.85
CA GLU A 11 -7.09 -0.34 4.55
C GLU A 11 -8.43 -0.69 3.87
N GLN A 12 -9.06 0.26 3.18
CA GLN A 12 -10.26 0.03 2.38
C GLN A 12 -9.95 -0.43 0.94
N ILE A 13 -8.76 -0.06 0.43
CA ILE A 13 -8.39 -0.26 -0.98
C ILE A 13 -7.67 -1.60 -1.19
N LEU A 14 -6.93 -2.09 -0.19
CA LEU A 14 -6.17 -3.34 -0.25
C LEU A 14 -6.97 -4.50 0.36
N TRP A 15 -6.93 -5.64 -0.31
CA TRP A 15 -7.62 -6.85 0.14
C TRP A 15 -6.83 -7.54 1.28
N PRO A 16 -7.48 -8.36 2.13
CA PRO A 16 -6.85 -8.98 3.30
C PRO A 16 -5.56 -9.77 3.00
N GLU A 17 -5.47 -10.38 1.83
CA GLU A 17 -4.32 -11.20 1.41
C GLU A 17 -3.14 -10.38 0.88
N SER A 18 -3.32 -9.07 0.65
CA SER A 18 -2.27 -8.15 0.20
C SER A 18 -1.09 -8.06 1.18
N GLY A 19 -1.28 -8.48 2.44
CA GLY A 19 -0.26 -8.42 3.49
C GLY A 19 -0.03 -7.00 4.02
N TRP A 20 -0.92 -6.06 3.65
CA TRP A 20 -0.96 -4.75 4.26
C TRP A 20 -1.29 -4.88 5.76
N GLN A 21 -0.72 -3.98 6.54
CA GLN A 21 -1.01 -3.89 7.97
C GLN A 21 -1.43 -2.45 8.26
N PRO A 22 -2.47 -2.27 9.09
CA PRO A 22 -2.88 -0.97 9.58
C PRO A 22 -1.70 -0.15 10.08
N VAL A 23 -1.63 1.10 9.65
CA VAL A 23 -0.55 2.02 10.05
C VAL A 23 -1.14 3.01 11.05
N SER A 24 -0.56 3.05 12.24
CA SER A 24 -1.00 4.02 13.24
C SER A 24 -0.50 5.43 12.89
N LEU A 25 -1.26 6.46 13.27
CA LEU A 25 -0.85 7.86 13.10
C LEU A 25 0.51 8.15 13.78
N THR A 26 0.87 7.40 14.83
CA THR A 26 2.18 7.47 15.47
C THR A 26 3.33 7.05 14.56
N ASP A 27 3.10 6.09 13.66
CA ASP A 27 4.07 5.66 12.65
C ASP A 27 4.22 6.68 11.50
N LEU A 28 3.40 7.74 11.49
CA LEU A 28 3.48 8.82 10.51
C LEU A 28 4.07 10.11 11.09
N ILE A 29 4.56 10.09 12.34
CA ILE A 29 5.14 11.26 13.01
C ILE A 29 6.55 11.57 12.52
N THR A 30 7.38 10.54 12.29
CA THR A 30 8.79 10.74 11.94
C THR A 30 9.06 10.46 10.47
N ALA A 31 9.97 11.21 9.86
CA ALA A 31 10.36 10.96 8.47
C ALA A 31 10.90 9.53 8.25
N ALA A 32 11.57 8.96 9.25
CA ALA A 32 12.09 7.59 9.22
C ALA A 32 10.96 6.54 9.20
N SER A 33 9.93 6.72 10.02
CA SER A 33 8.77 5.81 10.08
C SER A 33 7.91 5.92 8.82
N VAL A 34 7.67 7.13 8.31
CA VAL A 34 6.98 7.36 7.03
C VAL A 34 7.70 6.64 5.89
N LYS A 35 9.04 6.76 5.80
CA LYS A 35 9.83 6.10 4.75
C LYS A 35 9.75 4.56 4.83
N LYS A 36 9.62 4.01 6.05
CA LYS A 36 9.45 2.57 6.29
C LYS A 36 8.06 2.10 5.85
N VAL A 37 7.01 2.85 6.19
CA VAL A 37 5.63 2.57 5.78
C VAL A 37 5.50 2.66 4.26
N TYR A 38 6.04 3.71 3.65
CA TYR A 38 6.04 3.90 2.21
C TYR A 38 6.65 2.69 1.48
N ARG A 39 7.84 2.24 1.90
CA ARG A 39 8.47 1.04 1.33
C ARG A 39 7.61 -0.21 1.46
N LYS A 40 6.93 -0.40 2.60
CA LYS A 40 6.00 -1.51 2.78
C LYS A 40 4.81 -1.41 1.83
N ALA A 41 4.20 -0.23 1.70
CA ALA A 41 3.08 0.01 0.81
C ALA A 41 3.45 -0.32 -0.63
N THR A 42 4.58 0.22 -1.12
CA THR A 42 5.09 -0.05 -2.47
C THR A 42 5.28 -1.55 -2.72
N LEU A 43 5.78 -2.31 -1.74
CA LEU A 43 5.95 -3.77 -1.87
C LEU A 43 4.62 -4.52 -1.89
N CYS A 44 3.63 -4.09 -1.12
CA CYS A 44 2.30 -4.70 -1.10
C CYS A 44 1.57 -4.56 -2.45
N VAL A 45 1.69 -3.40 -3.08
CA VAL A 45 1.05 -3.12 -4.38
C VAL A 45 1.96 -3.38 -5.59
N HIS A 46 3.20 -3.81 -5.37
CA HIS A 46 4.11 -4.11 -6.48
C HIS A 46 3.54 -5.25 -7.33
N PRO A 47 3.49 -5.12 -8.67
CA PRO A 47 2.83 -6.09 -9.55
C PRO A 47 3.38 -7.51 -9.38
N ASP A 48 4.70 -7.67 -9.18
CA ASP A 48 5.30 -8.99 -8.89
C ASP A 48 4.75 -9.64 -7.60
N LYS A 49 4.57 -8.85 -6.53
CA LYS A 49 4.05 -9.37 -5.26
C LYS A 49 2.57 -9.67 -5.32
N VAL A 50 1.81 -8.82 -5.99
CA VAL A 50 0.38 -9.01 -6.25
C VAL A 50 0.15 -10.26 -7.10
N GLN A 51 1.00 -10.49 -8.12
CA GLN A 51 0.97 -11.69 -8.96
C GLN A 51 1.31 -12.96 -8.17
N GLN A 52 2.35 -12.93 -7.33
CA GLN A 52 2.75 -14.07 -6.49
C GLN A 52 1.65 -14.49 -5.51
N LYS A 53 0.80 -13.55 -5.09
CA LYS A 53 -0.30 -13.78 -4.16
C LYS A 53 -1.59 -14.27 -4.82
N GLY A 54 -1.58 -14.51 -6.13
CA GLY A 54 -2.77 -15.00 -6.84
C GLY A 54 -3.91 -13.97 -6.91
N ALA A 55 -3.58 -12.68 -6.88
CA ALA A 55 -4.59 -11.62 -6.89
C ALA A 55 -5.49 -11.66 -8.13
N THR A 56 -6.75 -11.29 -7.96
CA THR A 56 -7.74 -11.21 -9.05
C THR A 56 -7.43 -10.08 -10.02
N SER A 57 -8.04 -10.09 -11.21
CA SER A 57 -7.86 -9.02 -12.19
C SER A 57 -8.23 -7.63 -11.64
N GLN A 58 -9.27 -7.53 -10.81
CA GLN A 58 -9.64 -6.28 -10.15
C GLN A 58 -8.59 -5.82 -9.15
N GLN A 59 -8.05 -6.74 -8.35
CA GLN A 59 -7.00 -6.45 -7.38
C GLN A 59 -5.70 -5.99 -8.04
N LYS A 60 -5.32 -6.59 -9.18
CA LYS A 60 -4.19 -6.14 -10.00
C LYS A 60 -4.37 -4.71 -10.51
N TYR A 61 -5.56 -4.41 -11.03
CA TYR A 61 -5.88 -3.07 -11.52
C TYR A 61 -5.79 -2.02 -10.41
N ILE A 62 -6.36 -2.32 -9.23
CA ILE A 62 -6.29 -1.43 -8.07
C ILE A 62 -4.83 -1.24 -7.63
N ALA A 63 -4.06 -2.32 -7.51
CA ALA A 63 -2.66 -2.25 -7.11
C ALA A 63 -1.81 -1.43 -8.09
N GLU A 64 -2.04 -1.55 -9.40
CA GLU A 64 -1.38 -0.75 -10.42
C GLU A 64 -1.66 0.74 -10.25
N LYS A 65 -2.94 1.11 -10.01
CA LYS A 65 -3.31 2.50 -9.72
C LYS A 65 -2.68 3.03 -8.43
N VAL A 66 -2.68 2.25 -7.36
CA VAL A 66 -2.06 2.65 -6.09
C VAL A 66 -0.54 2.75 -6.24
N PHE A 67 0.10 1.85 -6.99
CA PHE A 67 1.52 1.88 -7.25
C PHE A 67 1.93 3.13 -8.03
N ASP A 68 1.15 3.53 -9.03
CA ASP A 68 1.36 4.78 -9.76
C ASP A 68 1.17 6.02 -8.87
N LEU A 69 0.19 6.01 -7.97
CA LEU A 69 -0.05 7.10 -7.01
C LEU A 69 1.05 7.25 -5.96
N LEU A 70 1.74 6.16 -5.64
CA LEU A 70 2.86 6.20 -4.70
C LEU A 70 4.13 6.76 -5.34
N LYS A 71 4.26 6.74 -6.68
CA LYS A 71 5.49 7.08 -7.41
C LYS A 71 5.92 8.54 -7.32
#